data_AF-A0A519EVA9-F1
#
_entry.id   AF-A0A519EVA9-F1
#
_cell.length_a   1.000
_cell.length_b   1.000
_cell.length_c   1.000
_cell.angle_alpha   90.00
_cell.angle_beta   90.00
_cell.angle_gamma   90.00
#
_symmetry.space_group_name_H-M   'P 1'
#
loop_
_entity.id
_entity.type
_entity.pdbx_description
1 polymer ?
#
loop_
_entity_poly.entity_id
_entity_poly.type
_entity_poly.pdbx_seq_one_letter_code
_entity_poly.pdbx_strand_id
1 'polypeptide(L)'
;YRYLLKPKAGGVAFVLAAMGEQLDAVLDVTVVYPSERIPGFWDLLSGRVPRVIVDIKTRELDPALWQGDYENDPVFRVYVQDWVNRLWQEKDARIAELRAIA
;
A
#
# COMPACT_ATOMS: atom_id res chain seq x y z
N TYR A 1 12.23 1.77 2.29
CA TYR A 1 11.50 2.01 1.04
C TYR A 1 12.15 3.18 0.32
N ARG A 2 12.41 3.06 -0.97
CA ARG A 2 13.02 4.10 -1.82
C ARG A 2 11.98 5.04 -2.43
N TYR A 3 10.80 4.52 -2.74
CA TYR A 3 9.74 5.23 -3.45
C TYR A 3 8.49 5.48 -2.61
N LEU A 4 8.33 4.77 -1.49
CA LEU A 4 7.19 4.91 -0.57
C LEU A 4 7.58 5.56 0.76
N LEU A 5 6.64 6.28 1.35
CA LEU A 5 6.72 6.66 2.77
C LEU A 5 6.58 5.42 3.66
N LYS A 6 6.91 5.56 4.96
CA LYS A 6 6.67 4.48 5.93
C LYS A 6 5.17 4.12 5.97
N PRO A 7 4.81 2.83 6.03
CA PRO A 7 3.42 2.41 6.13
C PRO A 7 2.78 2.88 7.42
N LYS A 8 1.47 3.13 7.37
CA LYS A 8 0.65 3.43 8.55
C LYS A 8 -0.10 2.18 9.00
N ALA A 9 0.62 1.23 9.60
CA ALA A 9 0.06 -0.06 10.01
C ALA A 9 -1.15 0.04 10.98
N GLY A 10 -1.13 1.02 11.90
CA GLY A 10 -2.24 1.19 12.85
C GLY A 10 -3.58 1.55 12.19
N GLY A 11 -3.58 2.34 11.12
CA GLY A 11 -4.81 2.63 10.38
C GLY A 11 -5.36 1.42 9.64
N VAL A 12 -4.46 0.59 9.09
CA VAL A 12 -4.82 -0.68 8.46
C VAL A 12 -5.42 -1.65 9.48
N ALA A 13 -4.75 -1.79 10.64
CA ALA A 13 -5.24 -2.63 11.74
C ALA A 13 -6.63 -2.20 12.24
N PHE A 14 -6.86 -0.89 12.36
CA PHE A 14 -8.16 -0.35 12.75
C PHE A 14 -9.29 -0.78 11.79
N VAL A 15 -9.07 -0.67 10.49
CA VAL A 15 -10.07 -1.08 9.49
C VAL A 15 -10.28 -2.58 9.51
N LEU A 16 -9.20 -3.37 9.61
CA LEU A 16 -9.28 -4.83 9.69
C LEU A 16 -10.05 -5.29 10.95
N ALA A 17 -9.81 -4.67 12.10
CA ALA A 17 -10.56 -4.98 13.32
C ALA A 17 -12.03 -4.59 13.22
N ALA A 18 -12.35 -3.48 12.53
CA ALA A 18 -13.72 -2.99 12.40
C ALA A 18 -14.54 -3.75 11.35
N MET A 19 -13.91 -4.26 10.29
CA MET A 19 -14.61 -4.76 9.10
C MET A 19 -14.12 -6.12 8.60
N GLY A 20 -13.13 -6.76 9.25
CA GLY A 20 -12.41 -7.92 8.71
C GLY A 20 -13.30 -9.04 8.18
N GLU A 21 -14.32 -9.45 8.92
CA GLU A 21 -15.27 -10.50 8.49
C GLU A 21 -16.13 -10.11 7.26
N GLN A 22 -16.22 -8.82 6.95
CA GLN A 22 -16.96 -8.26 5.82
C GLN A 22 -16.04 -7.94 4.63
N LEU A 23 -14.72 -8.11 4.76
CA LEU A 23 -13.76 -7.81 3.71
C LEU A 23 -13.42 -9.09 2.93
N ASP A 24 -13.86 -9.16 1.68
CA ASP A 24 -13.51 -10.27 0.79
C ASP A 24 -12.03 -10.24 0.36
N ALA A 25 -11.49 -9.04 0.14
CA ALA A 25 -10.12 -8.82 -0.31
C ALA A 25 -9.67 -7.36 -0.09
N VAL A 26 -8.36 -7.13 -0.14
CA VAL A 26 -7.77 -5.78 -0.22
C VAL A 26 -7.39 -5.47 -1.66
N LEU A 27 -7.83 -4.31 -2.14
CA LEU A 27 -7.34 -3.76 -3.39
C LEU A 27 -6.08 -2.93 -3.15
N ASP A 28 -4.94 -3.50 -3.50
CA ASP A 28 -3.63 -2.86 -3.51
C ASP A 28 -3.52 -2.01 -4.79
N VAL A 29 -3.78 -0.71 -4.66
CA VAL A 29 -3.64 0.26 -5.76
C VAL A 29 -2.34 1.05 -5.60
N THR A 30 -1.55 1.11 -6.66
CA THR A 30 -0.29 1.87 -6.72
C THR A 30 -0.30 2.79 -7.94
N VAL A 31 -0.15 4.08 -7.71
CA VAL A 31 -0.07 5.11 -8.76
C VAL A 31 1.37 5.56 -8.90
N VAL A 32 1.95 5.42 -10.09
CA VAL A 32 3.34 5.77 -10.39
C VAL A 32 3.39 6.84 -11.47
N TYR A 33 4.13 7.90 -11.20
CA TYR A 33 4.52 8.93 -12.17
C TYR A 33 5.97 8.64 -12.59
N PRO A 34 6.19 7.92 -13.71
CA PRO A 34 7.50 7.37 -14.04
C PRO A 34 8.51 8.41 -14.51
N SER A 35 8.07 9.60 -14.91
CA SER A 35 8.93 10.70 -15.34
C SER A 35 10.06 10.98 -14.34
N GLU A 36 11.21 11.42 -14.85
CA GLU A 36 12.35 11.81 -14.01
C GLU A 36 11.98 12.98 -13.09
N ARG A 37 11.19 13.92 -13.61
CA ARG A 37 10.65 15.04 -12.83
C ARG A 37 9.32 14.66 -12.19
N ILE A 38 9.25 14.79 -10.87
CA ILE A 38 7.99 14.67 -10.11
C ILE A 38 7.09 15.85 -10.52
N PRO A 39 5.84 15.59 -10.98
CA PRO A 39 4.94 16.66 -11.41
C PRO A 39 4.58 17.59 -10.25
N GLY A 40 4.62 18.89 -10.49
CA GLY A 40 4.11 19.88 -9.55
C GLY A 40 2.58 19.91 -9.54
N PHE A 41 2.01 20.66 -8.59
CA PHE A 41 0.55 20.85 -8.49
C PHE A 41 -0.08 21.33 -9.80
N TRP A 42 0.51 22.34 -10.45
CA TRP A 42 -0.01 22.88 -11.71
C TRP A 42 0.15 21.92 -12.88
N ASP A 43 1.17 21.06 -12.88
CA ASP A 43 1.35 20.06 -13.94
C ASP A 43 0.23 19.03 -13.90
N LEU A 44 -0.18 18.61 -12.70
CA LEU A 44 -1.30 17.70 -12.48
C LEU A 44 -2.64 18.30 -12.97
N LEU A 45 -2.94 19.54 -12.58
CA LEU A 45 -4.21 20.18 -12.94
C LEU A 45 -4.30 20.59 -14.42
N SER A 46 -3.17 20.85 -15.08
CA SER A 46 -3.12 21.26 -16.48
C SER A 46 -2.92 20.10 -17.46
N GLY A 47 -2.95 18.85 -16.99
CA GLY A 47 -2.76 17.67 -17.83
C GLY A 47 -1.33 17.49 -18.35
N ARG A 48 -0.33 18.16 -17.76
CA ARG A 48 1.10 18.09 -18.13
C ARG A 48 1.79 16.89 -17.48
N VAL A 49 1.09 15.77 -17.42
CA VAL A 49 1.63 14.51 -16.91
C VAL A 49 1.59 13.51 -18.06
N PRO A 50 2.72 13.31 -18.77
CA PRO A 50 2.73 12.57 -20.03
C PRO A 50 2.39 11.09 -19.85
N ARG A 51 2.61 10.55 -18.66
CA ARG A 51 2.34 9.15 -18.34
C ARG A 51 1.99 8.98 -16.87
N VAL A 52 0.95 8.19 -16.61
CA VAL A 52 0.56 7.69 -15.29
C VAL A 52 0.41 6.19 -15.40
N ILE A 53 1.02 5.44 -14.49
CA ILE A 53 0.87 3.99 -14.40
C ILE A 53 0.02 3.70 -13.16
N VAL A 54 -1.04 2.91 -13.34
CA VAL A 54 -1.88 2.43 -12.26
C VAL A 54 -1.73 0.91 -12.21
N ASP A 55 -1.01 0.42 -11.19
CA ASP A 55 -0.84 -1.01 -10.92
C ASP A 55 -1.86 -1.38 -9.83
N ILE A 56 -2.73 -2.34 -10.14
CA ILE A 56 -3.81 -2.79 -9.26
C ILE A 56 -3.60 -4.28 -9.01
N LYS A 57 -3.54 -4.67 -7.74
CA LYS A 57 -3.50 -6.06 -7.31
C LYS A 57 -4.63 -6.33 -6.33
N THR A 58 -5.35 -7.42 -6.54
CA THR A 58 -6.27 -7.95 -5.54
C THR A 58 -5.46 -8.85 -4.61
N ARG A 59 -5.52 -8.59 -3.31
CA ARG A 59 -4.83 -9.35 -2.27
C ARG A 59 -5.88 -10.06 -1.43
N GLU A 60 -5.80 -11.39 -1.39
CA GLU A 60 -6.57 -12.15 -0.41
C GLU A 60 -6.13 -11.77 1.00
N LEU A 61 -7.10 -11.74 1.89
CA LEU A 61 -6.92 -11.38 3.27
C LEU A 61 -6.89 -12.66 4.11
N ASP A 62 -5.76 -12.90 4.79
CA ASP A 62 -5.69 -13.97 5.78
C ASP A 62 -6.60 -13.62 6.96
N PRO A 63 -7.60 -14.45 7.31
CA PRO A 63 -8.47 -14.23 8.46
C PRO A 63 -7.74 -13.95 9.77
N ALA A 64 -6.52 -14.47 9.92
CA ALA A 64 -5.68 -14.17 11.08
C ALA A 64 -5.39 -12.67 11.25
N LEU A 65 -5.56 -11.83 10.24
CA LEU A 65 -5.27 -10.39 10.31
C LEU A 65 -6.26 -9.56 11.14
N TRP A 66 -7.40 -10.12 11.56
CA TRP A 66 -8.40 -9.45 12.40
C TRP A 66 -8.92 -10.30 13.57
N GLN A 67 -8.28 -11.42 13.87
CA GLN A 67 -8.68 -12.32 14.97
C GLN A 67 -8.03 -11.97 16.32
N GLY A 68 -7.20 -10.93 16.38
CA GLY A 68 -6.48 -10.52 17.60
C GLY A 68 -6.68 -9.04 17.95
N ASP A 69 -6.04 -8.63 19.06
CA ASP A 69 -6.15 -7.27 19.60
C ASP A 69 -4.88 -6.45 19.28
N TYR A 70 -4.95 -5.60 18.25
CA TYR A 70 -3.78 -4.78 17.84
C TYR A 70 -3.34 -3.76 18.91
N GLU A 71 -4.27 -3.33 19.77
CA GLU A 71 -4.02 -2.34 20.80
C GLU A 71 -3.36 -2.97 22.03
N ASN A 72 -3.84 -4.13 22.48
CA ASN A 72 -3.41 -4.71 23.76
C ASN A 72 -2.51 -5.95 23.63
N ASP A 73 -2.41 -6.57 22.45
CA ASP A 73 -1.54 -7.73 22.20
C ASP A 73 -0.29 -7.33 21.38
N PRO A 74 0.90 -7.27 22.01
CA PRO A 74 2.15 -6.93 21.32
C PRO A 74 2.53 -7.93 20.22
N VAL A 75 2.22 -9.22 20.40
CA VAL A 75 2.55 -10.27 19.42
C VAL A 75 1.67 -10.08 18.17
N PHE A 76 0.38 -9.87 18.37
CA PHE A 76 -0.55 -9.59 17.28
C PHE A 76 -0.22 -8.27 16.57
N ARG A 77 0.18 -7.24 17.32
CA ARG A 77 0.63 -5.96 16.75
C ARG A 77 1.81 -6.14 15.81
N VAL A 78 2.81 -6.92 16.22
CA VAL A 78 3.98 -7.23 15.37
C VAL A 78 3.54 -8.02 14.13
N TYR A 79 2.65 -9.00 14.28
CA TYR A 79 2.11 -9.77 13.17
C TYR A 79 1.49 -8.88 12.07
N VAL A 80 0.58 -7.97 12.44
CA VAL A 80 -0.05 -7.04 11.48
C VAL A 80 0.98 -6.06 10.91
N GLN A 81 1.91 -5.56 11.72
CA GLN A 81 2.98 -4.67 11.24
C GLN A 81 3.85 -5.37 10.19
N ASP A 82 4.22 -6.63 10.41
CA ASP A 82 5.03 -7.41 9.48
C ASP A 82 4.31 -7.68 8.18
N TRP A 83 3.00 -7.97 8.24
CA TRP A 83 2.17 -8.11 7.05
C TRP A 83 2.14 -6.81 6.22
N VAL A 84 1.89 -5.67 6.87
CA VAL A 84 1.89 -4.36 6.17
C VAL A 84 3.28 -4.03 5.62
N ASN A 85 4.35 -4.31 6.38
CA ASN A 85 5.72 -4.09 5.94
C ASN A 85 6.06 -4.90 4.69
N ARG A 86 5.67 -6.18 4.64
CA ARG A 86 5.87 -7.04 3.47
C ARG A 86 5.15 -6.47 2.25
N LEU A 87 3.89 -6.08 2.40
CA LEU A 87 3.12 -5.43 1.32
C LEU A 87 3.82 -4.16 0.80
N TRP A 88 4.41 -3.38 1.70
CA TRP A 88 5.17 -2.19 1.34
C TRP A 88 6.50 -2.49 0.63
N GLN A 89 7.23 -3.53 1.06
CA GLN A 89 8.47 -3.97 0.42
C GLN A 89 8.19 -4.43 -1.02
N GLU A 90 7.15 -5.25 -1.21
CA GLU A 90 6.72 -5.71 -2.53
C GLU A 90 6.30 -4.54 -3.44
N LYS A 91 5.51 -3.60 -2.92
CA LYS A 91 5.12 -2.39 -3.69
C LYS A 91 6.34 -1.55 -4.07
N ASP A 92 7.29 -1.34 -3.18
CA ASP A 92 8.49 -0.52 -3.44
C ASP A 92 9.36 -1.14 -4.55
N ALA A 93 9.54 -2.46 -4.52
CA ALA A 93 10.21 -3.21 -5.59
C ALA A 93 9.45 -3.12 -6.91
N ARG A 94 8.12 -3.30 -6.88
CA ARG A 94 7.27 -3.18 -8.06
C ARG A 94 7.34 -1.78 -8.69
N ILE A 95 7.38 -0.72 -7.89
CA ILE A 95 7.56 0.65 -8.38
C ILE A 95 8.91 0.79 -9.10
N ALA A 96 9.98 0.17 -8.59
CA ALA A 96 11.29 0.19 -9.24
C ALA A 96 11.22 -0.43 -10.65
N GLU A 97 10.57 -1.60 -10.78
CA GLU A 97 10.36 -2.28 -12.07
C GLU A 97 9.55 -1.41 -13.04
N LEU A 98 8.42 -0.86 -12.58
CA LEU A 98 7.52 -0.05 -13.41
C LEU A 98 8.21 1.23 -13.92
N ARG A 99 9.13 1.80 -13.13
CA ARG A 99 9.95 2.94 -13.54
C ARG A 99 11.07 2.56 -14.52
N ALA A 100 11.60 1.34 -14.47
CA ALA A 100 12.64 0.89 -15.38
C ALA A 100 12.12 0.58 -16.80
N ILE A 101 10.85 0.21 -16.92
CA ILE A 101 10.17 -0.07 -18.20
C ILE A 101 9.68 1.23 -18.87
N ALA A 102 9.62 2.33 -18.12
CA ALA A 102 8.92 3.53 -18.52
C ALA A 102 9.80 4.60 -19.13
#